data_AF-A0A1C3RDP2-F1
#
_entry.id   AF-A0A1C3RDP2-F1
#
_cell.length_a   1.000
_cell.length_b   1.000
_cell.length_c   1.000
_cell.angle_alpha   90.00
_cell.angle_beta   90.00
_cell.angle_gamma   90.00
#
_symmetry.space_group_name_H-M   'P 1'
#
loop_
_entity.id
_entity.type
_entity.pdbx_description
1 polymer ?
#
loop_
_entity_poly.entity_id
_entity_poly.type
_entity_poly.pdbx_seq_one_letter_code
_entity_poly.pdbx_strand_id
1 'polypeptide(L)'
;MEEQKPLAQRRRRAKKVKSVDEVQSLLAGLLPSLIQSATISYEAFSKAEIPVDAKGFAAHHAACKSALSHVELLTKLARWAEKTEESAPPSLSEDDEIAGLLAGARAALQELDSS
;
A
#
# COMPACT_ATOMS: atom_id res chain seq x y z
N MET A 1 -58.44 26.59 12.21
CA MET A 1 -57.13 26.84 12.84
C MET A 1 -56.64 25.49 13.33
N GLU A 2 -55.95 24.72 12.47
CA GLU A 2 -55.22 23.52 12.89
C GLU A 2 -53.99 23.40 11.98
N GLU A 3 -52.87 23.94 12.46
CA GLU A 3 -51.55 23.80 11.86
C GLU A 3 -51.08 22.34 11.98
N GLN A 4 -50.97 21.65 10.84
CA GLN A 4 -50.29 20.36 10.77
C GLN A 4 -48.78 20.58 10.79
N LYS A 5 -48.19 20.20 11.92
CA LYS A 5 -46.77 20.17 12.28
C LYS A 5 -45.93 19.41 11.23
N PRO A 6 -44.79 19.94 10.77
CA PRO A 6 -43.98 19.23 9.77
C PRO A 6 -43.29 18.03 10.41
N LEU A 7 -43.46 16.86 9.80
CA LEU A 7 -42.73 15.64 10.12
C LEU A 7 -41.24 15.89 9.93
N ALA A 8 -40.54 15.93 11.06
CA ALA A 8 -39.10 15.99 11.14
C ALA A 8 -38.47 15.01 10.16
N GLN A 9 -37.77 15.55 9.16
CA GLN A 9 -36.77 14.83 8.38
C GLN A 9 -35.79 14.21 9.37
N ARG A 10 -36.05 12.96 9.76
CA ARG A 10 -35.11 12.09 10.44
C ARG A 10 -33.91 12.01 9.53
N ARG A 11 -32.91 12.86 9.83
CA ARG A 11 -31.59 12.90 9.24
C ARG A 11 -30.99 11.50 9.35
N ARG A 12 -31.25 10.66 8.35
CA ARG A 12 -30.44 9.48 8.09
C ARG A 12 -29.09 10.04 7.65
N ARG A 13 -28.20 10.30 8.62
CA ARG A 13 -26.76 10.38 8.35
C ARG A 13 -26.37 9.00 7.83
N ALA A 14 -26.53 8.77 6.53
CA ALA A 14 -25.96 7.63 5.86
C ALA A 14 -24.46 7.70 6.13
N LYS A 15 -23.92 6.77 6.92
CA LYS A 15 -22.48 6.63 7.09
C LYS A 15 -21.92 6.37 5.69
N LYS A 16 -21.26 7.36 5.09
CA LYS A 16 -20.64 7.25 3.78
C LYS A 16 -19.61 6.12 3.87
N VAL A 17 -19.89 5.01 3.18
CA VAL A 17 -18.91 3.94 3.02
C VAL A 17 -17.73 4.56 2.27
N LYS A 18 -16.54 4.53 2.88
CA LYS A 18 -15.34 5.08 2.25
C LYS A 18 -14.95 4.15 1.10
N SER A 19 -14.69 4.71 -0.08
CA SER A 19 -14.18 3.90 -1.19
C SER A 19 -12.79 3.34 -0.85
N VAL A 20 -12.38 2.29 -1.55
CA VAL A 20 -11.02 1.74 -1.39
C VAL A 20 -9.97 2.82 -1.67
N ASP A 21 -10.20 3.69 -2.65
CA ASP A 21 -9.32 4.83 -2.95
C ASP A 21 -9.23 5.84 -1.79
N GLU A 22 -10.36 6.16 -1.15
CA GLU A 22 -10.38 7.05 0.03
C GLU A 22 -9.63 6.42 1.21
N VAL A 23 -9.67 5.09 1.33
CA VAL A 23 -8.91 4.35 2.35
C VAL A 23 -7.41 4.32 2.04
N GLN A 24 -7.03 4.08 0.79
CA GLN A 24 -5.63 4.11 0.35
C GLN A 24 -5.02 5.49 0.55
N SER A 25 -5.70 6.56 0.12
CA SER A 25 -5.22 7.93 0.29
C SER A 25 -5.03 8.30 1.76
N LEU A 26 -5.96 7.90 2.63
CA LEU A 26 -5.83 8.09 4.08
C LEU A 26 -4.63 7.33 4.64
N LEU A 27 -4.45 6.08 4.24
CA LEU A 27 -3.36 5.24 4.72
C LEU A 27 -1.99 5.71 4.23
N ALA A 28 -1.89 6.19 2.98
CA ALA A 28 -0.66 6.76 2.44
C ALA A 28 -0.14 7.93 3.30
N GLY A 29 -1.04 8.77 3.85
CA GLY A 29 -0.66 9.84 4.76
C GLY A 29 -0.28 9.39 6.16
N LEU A 30 -0.91 8.33 6.68
CA LEU A 30 -0.70 7.87 8.07
C LEU A 30 0.50 6.93 8.22
N LEU A 31 0.68 6.01 7.27
CA LEU A 31 1.62 4.89 7.39
C LEU A 31 3.08 5.28 7.59
N PRO A 32 3.64 6.33 6.94
CA PRO A 32 5.01 6.73 7.18
C PRO A 32 5.30 7.00 8.68
N SER A 33 4.40 7.72 9.35
CA SER A 33 4.52 8.00 10.79
C SER A 33 4.38 6.74 11.66
N LEU A 34 3.49 5.82 11.28
CA LEU A 34 3.27 4.57 12.01
C LEU A 34 4.47 3.63 11.89
N ILE A 35 5.07 3.54 10.70
CA ILE A 35 6.29 2.78 10.45
C ILE A 35 7.44 3.34 11.29
N GLN A 36 7.61 4.66 11.31
CA GLN A 36 8.63 5.31 12.14
C GLN A 36 8.43 4.99 13.62
N SER A 37 7.20 5.16 14.14
CA SER A 37 6.88 4.90 15.54
C SER A 37 7.11 3.43 15.93
N ALA A 38 6.68 2.49 15.08
CA ALA A 38 6.90 1.06 15.31
C ALA A 38 8.39 0.69 15.30
N THR A 39 9.18 1.28 14.40
CA THR A 39 10.63 1.07 14.30
C THR A 39 11.35 1.59 15.55
N ILE A 40 11.02 2.80 16.01
CA ILE A 40 11.58 3.38 17.26
C ILE A 40 11.22 2.50 18.46
N SER A 41 9.98 2.02 18.54
CA SER A 41 9.53 1.17 19.64
C SER A 41 10.27 -0.17 19.66
N TYR A 42 10.48 -0.78 18.49
CA TYR A 42 11.30 -1.98 18.35
C TYR A 42 12.74 -1.73 18.78
N GLU A 43 13.37 -0.65 18.31
CA GLU A 43 14.76 -0.32 18.67
C GLU A 43 14.91 -0.12 20.17
N ALA A 44 13.99 0.59 20.82
CA ALA A 44 13.99 0.79 22.26
C ALA A 44 13.83 -0.54 23.02
N PHE A 45 12.89 -1.39 22.60
CA PHE A 45 12.60 -2.66 23.27
C PHE A 45 13.72 -3.71 23.06
N SER A 46 14.32 -3.74 21.87
CA SER A 46 15.41 -4.68 21.56
C SER A 46 16.72 -4.34 22.27
N LYS A 47 16.94 -3.06 22.62
CA LYS A 47 18.08 -2.60 23.43
C LYS A 47 17.84 -2.68 24.94
N ALA A 48 16.61 -3.01 25.37
CA ALA A 48 16.32 -3.22 26.78
C ALA A 48 17.09 -4.43 27.34
N GLU A 49 17.26 -4.47 28.66
CA GLU A 49 17.92 -5.59 29.33
C GLU A 49 17.22 -6.91 29.02
N ILE A 50 17.99 -7.88 28.52
CA ILE A 50 17.47 -9.20 28.14
C ILE A 50 17.31 -10.04 29.42
N PRO A 51 16.12 -10.59 29.69
CA PRO A 51 15.94 -11.45 30.85
C PRO A 51 16.84 -12.70 30.77
N VAL A 52 17.46 -13.04 31.89
CA VAL A 52 18.42 -14.16 31.99
C VAL A 52 17.75 -15.53 32.08
N ASP A 53 16.47 -15.57 32.48
CA ASP A 53 15.72 -16.82 32.56
C ASP A 53 15.17 -17.22 31.18
N ALA A 54 15.08 -18.53 30.92
CA ALA A 54 14.67 -19.04 29.62
C ALA A 54 13.28 -18.56 29.18
N LYS A 55 12.35 -18.38 30.12
CA LYS A 55 10.98 -17.93 29.82
C LYS A 55 10.98 -16.45 29.43
N GLY A 56 11.69 -15.62 30.19
CA GLY A 56 11.85 -14.19 29.92
C GLY A 56 12.59 -13.95 28.59
N PHE A 57 13.67 -14.69 28.34
CA PHE A 57 14.39 -14.66 27.06
C PHE A 57 13.48 -15.00 25.88
N ALA A 58 12.74 -16.10 25.97
CA ALA A 58 11.81 -16.52 24.92
C ALA A 58 10.71 -15.48 24.68
N ALA A 59 10.16 -14.89 25.76
CA ALA A 59 9.15 -13.84 25.67
C ALA A 59 9.70 -12.55 25.04
N HIS A 60 10.91 -12.12 25.42
CA HIS A 60 11.58 -10.95 24.85
C HIS A 60 11.81 -11.12 23.35
N HIS A 61 12.37 -12.26 22.94
CA HIS A 61 12.55 -12.57 21.52
C HIS A 61 11.23 -12.71 20.74
N ALA A 62 10.19 -13.28 21.35
CA ALA A 62 8.87 -13.35 20.73
C ALA A 62 8.27 -11.96 20.49
N ALA A 63 8.40 -11.05 21.45
CA ALA A 63 7.97 -9.67 21.31
C ALA A 63 8.77 -8.93 20.21
N CYS A 64 10.09 -9.09 20.17
CA CYS A 64 10.93 -8.54 19.09
C CYS A 64 10.50 -9.03 17.70
N LYS A 65 10.27 -10.34 17.54
CA LYS A 65 9.77 -10.91 16.27
C LYS A 65 8.40 -10.36 15.87
N SER A 66 7.50 -10.21 16.84
CA SER A 66 6.18 -9.62 16.62
C SER A 66 6.27 -8.16 16.17
N ALA A 67 7.17 -7.38 16.77
CA ALA A 67 7.38 -5.99 16.40
C ALA A 67 7.92 -5.86 14.96
N LEU A 68 8.89 -6.69 14.58
CA LEU A 68 9.39 -6.72 13.20
C LEU A 68 8.32 -7.15 12.19
N SER A 69 7.50 -8.15 12.53
CA SER A 69 6.38 -8.58 11.68
C SER A 69 5.34 -7.46 11.50
N HIS A 70 5.12 -6.65 12.54
CA HIS A 70 4.25 -5.48 12.47
C HIS A 70 4.83 -4.39 11.55
N VAL A 71 6.13 -4.09 11.66
CA VAL A 71 6.82 -3.15 10.76
C VAL A 71 6.70 -3.63 9.31
N GLU A 72 6.97 -4.91 9.05
CA GLU A 72 6.84 -5.50 7.70
C GLU A 72 5.42 -5.35 7.14
N LEU A 73 4.40 -5.62 7.95
CA LEU A 73 2.99 -5.44 7.56
C LEU A 73 2.68 -3.99 7.21
N LEU A 74 3.14 -3.03 8.02
CA LEU A 74 2.94 -1.61 7.75
C LEU A 74 3.63 -1.18 6.44
N THR A 75 4.84 -1.68 6.18
CA THR A 75 5.56 -1.41 4.92
C THR A 75 4.82 -1.99 3.72
N LYS A 76 4.30 -3.22 3.81
CA LYS A 76 3.47 -3.82 2.76
C LYS A 76 2.20 -3.00 2.50
N LEU A 77 1.54 -2.54 3.57
CA LEU A 77 0.36 -1.70 3.45
C LEU A 77 0.68 -0.33 2.86
N ALA A 78 1.85 0.23 3.17
CA ALA A 78 2.30 1.51 2.63
C ALA A 78 2.51 1.42 1.13
N ARG A 79 3.20 0.37 0.66
CA ARG A 79 3.37 0.09 -0.78
C ARG A 79 2.04 -0.07 -1.50
N TRP A 80 1.08 -0.77 -0.90
CA TRP A 80 -0.27 -0.89 -1.45
C TRP A 80 -1.02 0.45 -1.50
N ALA A 81 -0.83 1.31 -0.49
CA ALA A 81 -1.52 2.59 -0.36
C ALA A 81 -0.91 3.70 -1.24
N GLU A 82 0.39 3.62 -1.55
CA GLU A 82 1.11 4.64 -2.32
C GLU A 82 0.57 4.83 -3.73
N LYS A 83 -0.31 3.92 -4.19
CA LYS A 83 -0.96 3.96 -5.50
C LYS A 83 0.05 4.35 -6.58
N THR A 84 1.25 3.77 -6.46
CA THR A 84 2.09 3.55 -7.61
C THR A 84 1.19 2.71 -8.49
N GLU A 85 0.50 3.35 -9.43
CA GLU A 85 0.56 2.93 -10.81
C GLU A 85 2.03 2.51 -10.93
N GLU A 86 2.31 1.21 -10.71
CA GLU A 86 3.39 0.58 -11.41
C GLU A 86 3.17 1.13 -12.79
N SER A 87 4.03 2.05 -13.22
CA SER A 87 4.06 2.49 -14.59
C SER A 87 4.44 1.24 -15.35
N ALA A 88 3.47 0.32 -15.48
CA ALA A 88 3.37 -0.55 -16.60
C ALA A 88 3.61 0.44 -17.75
N PRO A 89 4.67 0.23 -18.55
CA PRO A 89 4.79 0.99 -19.78
C PRO A 89 3.39 0.96 -20.41
N PRO A 90 2.88 2.11 -20.90
CA PRO A 90 1.50 2.22 -21.36
C PRO A 90 1.19 0.94 -22.11
N SER A 91 0.25 0.12 -21.62
CA SER A 91 0.08 -1.22 -22.16
C SER A 91 -0.29 -1.01 -23.61
N LEU A 92 0.72 -1.13 -24.48
CA LEU A 92 0.54 -1.16 -25.89
C LEU A 92 -0.43 -2.32 -26.09
N SER A 93 -1.47 -2.11 -26.88
CA SER A 93 -2.30 -3.26 -27.23
C SER A 93 -1.37 -4.34 -27.80
N GLU A 94 -1.71 -5.62 -27.66
CA GLU A 94 -0.89 -6.69 -28.25
C GLU A 94 -0.58 -6.39 -29.73
N ASP A 95 -1.52 -5.73 -30.42
CA ASP A 95 -1.37 -5.24 -31.78
C ASP A 95 -0.27 -4.16 -31.95
N ASP A 96 -0.16 -3.21 -31.02
CA ASP A 96 0.87 -2.16 -31.04
C ASP A 96 2.27 -2.74 -30.75
N GLU A 97 2.37 -3.72 -29.84
CA GLU A 97 3.63 -4.43 -29.55
C GLU A 97 4.09 -5.26 -30.76
N ILE A 98 3.16 -6.00 -31.39
CA ILE A 98 3.42 -6.77 -32.61
C ILE A 98 3.81 -5.83 -33.76
N ALA A 99 3.13 -4.70 -33.90
CA ALA A 99 3.46 -3.70 -34.93
C ALA A 99 4.88 -3.14 -34.74
N GLY A 100 5.29 -2.86 -33.50
CA GLY A 100 6.64 -2.41 -33.18
C GLY A 100 7.71 -3.46 -33.53
N LEU A 101 7.47 -4.73 -33.18
CA LEU A 101 8.38 -5.83 -33.51
C LEU A 101 8.49 -6.06 -35.02
N LEU A 102 7.38 -6.01 -35.76
CA LEU A 102 7.37 -6.15 -37.22
C LEU A 102 8.06 -4.97 -37.92
N ALA A 103 7.89 -3.75 -37.41
CA ALA A 103 8.58 -2.57 -37.94
C ALA A 103 10.10 -2.69 -37.75
N GLY A 104 10.55 -3.11 -36.57
CA GLY A 104 11.97 -3.36 -36.29
C GLY A 104 12.58 -4.46 -37.18
N ALA A 105 11.86 -5.58 -37.36
CA ALA A 105 12.29 -6.66 -38.23
C ALA A 105 12.42 -6.23 -39.70
N ARG A 106 11.48 -5.42 -40.20
CA ARG A 106 11.52 -4.88 -41.57
C ARG A 106 12.69 -3.92 -41.77
N ALA A 107 12.95 -3.03 -40.81
CA ALA A 107 14.07 -2.10 -40.88
C ALA A 107 15.42 -2.83 -40.94
N ALA A 108 15.61 -3.85 -40.08
CA ALA A 108 16.84 -4.65 -40.08
C ALA A 108 17.07 -5.40 -41.40
N LEU A 109 16.02 -5.94 -42.01
CA LEU A 109 16.12 -6.58 -43.34
C LEU A 109 16.46 -5.57 -44.44
N GLN A 110 15.93 -4.35 -44.35
CA GLN A 110 16.19 -3.31 -45.34
C GLN A 110 17.62 -2.77 -45.25
N GLU A 111 18.21 -2.70 -44.06
CA GLU A 111 19.64 -2.39 -43.87
C GLU A 111 20.55 -3.48 -44.46
N LEU A 112 20.15 -4.76 -44.34
CA LEU A 112 20.87 -5.89 -44.92
C LEU A 112 20.78 -5.94 -46.45
N ASP A 113 19.64 -5.55 -47.03
CA ASP A 113 19.43 -5.52 -48.49
C ASP A 113 20.05 -4.26 -49.15
N SER A 114 20.37 -3.24 -48.34
CA SER A 114 21.04 -2.01 -48.79
C SER A 114 22.57 -2.05 -48.61
N SER A 115 23.13 -3.17 -48.12
CA SER A 115 24.58 -3.42 -47.97
C SER A 115 25.10 -4.38 -49.04
#